data_AF-A0A6B2UJF0-F1
#
_entry.id   AF-A0A6B2UJF0-F1
#
_cell.length_a   1.000
_cell.length_b   1.000
_cell.length_c   1.000
_cell.angle_alpha   90.00
_cell.angle_beta   90.00
_cell.angle_gamma   90.00
#
_symmetry.space_group_name_H-M   'P 1'
#
loop_
_entity.id
_entity.type
_entity.pdbx_description
1 polymer ?
#
loop_
_entity_poly.entity_id
_entity_poly.type
_entity_poly.pdbx_seq_one_letter_code
_entity_poly.pdbx_strand_id
1 'polypeptide(L)'
;MQSAPGEQPALELLVHGVGGTTPAEMLDDPHTVRVAGDDTAALYRRAKDAPPREREALGQNASPPGEGASSREAAAKEPGSGTDAPVQEAYVWCNLTSGDASRALWLLLLPFMVVNLAHWMRPRALRRPRLVSFYGALVRLIGLSLTVLLVAAACEVALDLTAWQCAGTAACAEGRAWLGFLSPHASPGDWWTQPGRRLALAALVPVALVLLLWFLAHKTWSAYENQRPLPATDGTDSGREAYDGRDARDAVADTPAPAPTASAPTAHGAKVPRETPGLARPGFWYGRRIVARLRAAHTAAGLLTVAAGVGTAVTAQDAAHGGPVLAGRILCGLYAVLGVFVVAAVCRRGRSERRLDLAFDRLTVRALPLAALVLLLATLGYALADRSADRSTGTLPGDSLFRVLTLTQGLLVLALAVVAALLHRSAPDPRTALSGYGGPATALLACALGGVLTGGLAQRVADWLDGPATPGEGASPLPGPPVLLSWQAAVLPPMLLLLALLAARLGIATWRRARAGAAQVDADYPGVRHDEARTRAI
;
A
#
# COMPACT_ATOMS: atom_id res chain seq x y z
N MET A 1 -27.86 8.39 14.68
CA MET A 1 -27.69 9.85 14.77
C MET A 1 -28.68 10.42 13.79
N GLN A 2 -29.91 10.61 14.24
CA GLN A 2 -30.88 11.42 13.50
C GLN A 2 -30.67 12.83 14.04
N SER A 3 -30.39 13.77 13.15
CA SER A 3 -30.35 15.20 13.45
C SER A 3 -31.61 15.59 14.22
N ALA A 4 -31.51 16.52 15.16
CA ALA A 4 -32.68 17.09 15.79
C ALA A 4 -33.64 17.62 14.69
N PRO A 5 -34.96 17.43 14.83
CA PRO A 5 -35.90 17.91 13.82
C PRO A 5 -35.78 19.43 13.70
N GLY A 6 -35.29 19.91 12.55
CA GLY A 6 -35.18 21.34 12.20
C GLY A 6 -33.79 21.84 11.79
N GLU A 7 -32.72 21.06 11.95
CA GLU A 7 -31.37 21.48 11.53
C GLU A 7 -31.07 20.96 10.11
N GLN A 8 -31.20 21.85 9.11
CA GLN A 8 -30.78 21.53 7.74
C GLN A 8 -29.26 21.36 7.69
N PRO A 9 -28.74 20.35 6.97
CA PRO A 9 -27.30 20.20 6.84
C PRO A 9 -26.70 21.42 6.13
N ALA A 10 -25.57 21.92 6.61
CA ALA A 10 -24.87 23.04 5.96
C ALA A 10 -24.24 22.63 4.60
N LEU A 11 -24.04 21.33 4.36
CA LEU A 11 -23.37 20.77 3.20
C LEU A 11 -24.03 19.47 2.75
N GLU A 12 -24.24 19.32 1.44
CA GLU A 12 -24.66 18.10 0.77
C GLU A 12 -23.52 17.61 -0.15
N LEU A 13 -23.04 16.39 0.09
CA LEU A 13 -21.98 15.77 -0.71
C LEU A 13 -22.57 14.78 -1.71
N LEU A 14 -22.55 15.15 -2.98
CA LEU A 14 -22.97 14.31 -4.09
C LEU A 14 -21.82 13.37 -4.46
N VAL A 15 -22.11 12.07 -4.55
CA VAL A 15 -21.12 11.03 -4.90
C VAL A 15 -21.67 10.17 -6.03
N HIS A 16 -21.01 10.16 -7.18
CA HIS A 16 -21.42 9.35 -8.32
C HIS A 16 -21.11 7.85 -8.11
N GLY A 17 -21.85 6.99 -8.81
CA GLY A 17 -21.54 5.55 -8.91
C GLY A 17 -20.32 5.25 -9.79
N VAL A 18 -20.14 4.03 -10.27
CA VAL A 18 -18.92 3.67 -11.04
C VAL A 18 -18.87 4.29 -12.46
N GLY A 19 -20.00 4.83 -12.95
CA GLY A 19 -20.16 5.35 -14.32
C GLY A 19 -19.47 6.68 -14.64
N GLY A 20 -18.73 7.28 -13.70
CA GLY A 20 -17.89 8.44 -13.97
C GLY A 20 -18.62 9.71 -14.38
N THR A 21 -19.78 9.98 -13.78
CA THR A 21 -20.56 11.23 -13.96
C THR A 21 -19.70 12.46 -13.71
N THR A 22 -19.81 13.46 -14.58
CA THR A 22 -19.01 14.67 -14.48
C THR A 22 -19.48 15.58 -13.34
N PRO A 23 -18.60 16.45 -12.78
CA PRO A 23 -19.03 17.39 -11.75
C PRO A 23 -20.16 18.31 -12.21
N ALA A 24 -20.17 18.69 -13.49
CA ALA A 24 -21.20 19.54 -14.08
C ALA A 24 -22.58 18.87 -14.10
N GLU A 25 -22.63 17.59 -14.47
CA GLU A 25 -23.86 16.79 -14.42
C GLU A 25 -24.33 16.54 -12.98
N MET A 26 -23.41 16.34 -12.04
CA MET A 26 -23.77 16.13 -10.62
C MET A 26 -24.34 17.40 -9.99
N LEU A 27 -23.77 18.57 -10.31
CA LEU A 27 -24.16 19.85 -9.72
C LEU A 27 -25.25 20.60 -10.51
N ASP A 28 -25.65 20.04 -11.65
CA ASP A 28 -26.54 20.66 -12.64
C ASP A 28 -26.08 22.09 -13.01
N ASP A 29 -24.77 22.25 -13.21
CA ASP A 29 -24.15 23.56 -13.50
C ASP A 29 -22.88 23.36 -14.34
N PRO A 30 -22.77 23.98 -15.53
CA PRO A 30 -21.57 23.87 -16.35
C PRO A 30 -20.34 24.59 -15.76
N HIS A 31 -20.53 25.53 -14.83
CA HIS A 31 -19.46 26.32 -14.23
C HIS A 31 -19.08 25.75 -12.86
N THR A 32 -18.30 24.68 -12.89
CA THR A 32 -17.77 24.06 -11.67
C THR A 32 -16.32 24.47 -11.42
N VAL A 33 -15.96 24.61 -10.15
CA VAL A 33 -14.60 24.84 -9.68
C VAL A 33 -14.16 23.71 -8.78
N ARG A 34 -12.90 23.30 -8.92
CA ARG A 34 -12.28 22.38 -7.97
C ARG A 34 -11.93 23.15 -6.70
N VAL A 35 -12.59 22.79 -5.60
CA VAL A 35 -12.38 23.41 -4.28
C VAL A 35 -11.34 22.65 -3.46
N ALA A 36 -11.16 21.35 -3.71
CA ALA A 36 -10.15 20.53 -3.07
C ALA A 36 -9.79 19.29 -3.89
N GLY A 37 -8.61 18.71 -3.63
CA GLY A 37 -8.13 17.49 -4.30
C GLY A 37 -7.28 17.77 -5.53
N ASP A 38 -7.17 16.77 -6.41
CA ASP A 38 -6.31 16.76 -7.59
C ASP A 38 -7.05 16.21 -8.82
N ASP A 39 -6.34 15.92 -9.92
CA ASP A 39 -6.95 15.38 -11.15
C ASP A 39 -7.38 13.91 -11.00
N THR A 40 -7.00 13.24 -9.92
CA THR A 40 -7.35 11.83 -9.63
C THR A 40 -8.64 11.75 -8.80
N ALA A 41 -8.76 12.56 -7.76
CA ALA A 41 -9.98 12.67 -6.96
C ALA A 41 -10.10 14.09 -6.39
N ALA A 42 -11.28 14.68 -6.55
CA ALA A 42 -11.50 16.07 -6.19
C ALA A 42 -12.94 16.37 -5.76
N LEU A 43 -13.07 17.43 -4.97
CA LEU A 43 -14.32 18.08 -4.65
C LEU A 43 -14.51 19.25 -5.59
N TYR A 44 -15.69 19.30 -6.20
CA TYR A 44 -16.13 20.37 -7.05
C TYR A 44 -17.33 21.07 -6.45
N ARG A 45 -17.43 22.37 -6.70
CA ARG A 45 -18.56 23.18 -6.31
C ARG A 45 -18.97 24.06 -7.49
N ARG A 46 -20.23 24.52 -7.51
CA ARG A 46 -20.67 25.56 -8.46
C ARG A 46 -19.88 26.84 -8.20
N ALA A 47 -19.45 27.52 -9.25
CA ALA A 47 -18.65 28.75 -9.11
C ALA A 47 -19.36 29.82 -8.25
N LYS A 48 -20.69 29.90 -8.35
CA LYS A 48 -21.54 30.77 -7.51
C LYS A 48 -21.56 30.40 -6.03
N ASP A 49 -21.23 29.16 -5.65
CA ASP A 49 -21.24 28.70 -4.27
C ASP A 49 -19.80 28.63 -3.68
N ALA A 50 -18.79 28.95 -4.49
CA ALA A 50 -17.39 28.94 -4.11
C ALA A 50 -17.00 30.19 -3.29
N PRO A 51 -16.10 30.07 -2.29
CA PRO A 51 -15.61 31.20 -1.52
C PRO A 51 -14.89 32.24 -2.41
N PRO A 52 -14.86 33.53 -2.01
CA PRO A 52 -14.38 34.64 -2.86
C PRO A 52 -12.97 34.44 -3.46
N ARG A 53 -12.05 33.80 -2.73
CA ARG A 53 -10.68 33.50 -3.19
C ARG A 53 -10.60 32.59 -4.42
N GLU A 54 -11.61 31.75 -4.64
CA GLU A 54 -11.67 30.85 -5.80
C GLU A 54 -12.42 31.49 -6.98
N ARG A 55 -13.35 32.42 -6.70
CA ARG A 55 -14.00 33.26 -7.73
C ARG A 55 -13.00 34.20 -8.42
N GLU A 56 -12.03 34.73 -7.67
CA GLU A 56 -10.97 35.60 -8.20
C GLU A 56 -10.00 34.88 -9.15
N ALA A 57 -9.76 33.57 -8.95
CA ALA A 57 -8.89 32.77 -9.82
C ALA A 57 -9.50 32.50 -11.21
N LEU A 58 -10.84 32.51 -11.32
CA LEU A 58 -11.57 32.43 -12.59
C LEU A 58 -11.68 33.78 -13.32
N GLY A 59 -11.60 34.89 -12.58
CA GLY A 59 -11.87 36.24 -13.10
C GLY A 59 -10.77 36.88 -13.96
N GLN A 60 -9.61 36.24 -14.14
CA GLN A 60 -8.50 36.83 -14.89
C GLN A 60 -8.54 36.60 -16.41
N ASN A 61 -9.47 35.79 -16.94
CA ASN A 61 -9.48 35.43 -18.38
C ASN A 61 -10.83 35.62 -19.12
N ALA A 62 -11.82 36.29 -18.55
CA ALA A 62 -13.05 36.60 -19.28
C ALA A 62 -13.63 37.95 -18.87
N SER A 63 -13.19 39.01 -19.56
CA SER A 63 -13.96 40.25 -19.67
C SER A 63 -14.57 40.30 -21.07
N PRO A 64 -15.91 40.36 -21.23
CA PRO A 64 -16.51 40.72 -22.51
C PRO A 64 -16.26 42.23 -22.76
N PRO A 65 -16.04 42.67 -24.01
CA PRO A 65 -15.91 44.09 -24.31
C PRO A 65 -17.30 44.74 -24.45
N GLY A 66 -17.49 45.85 -23.74
CA GLY A 66 -18.52 46.87 -24.03
C GLY A 66 -19.80 46.74 -23.23
N GLU A 67 -20.03 47.62 -22.25
CA GLU A 67 -20.69 48.91 -22.50
C GLU A 67 -20.81 49.70 -21.18
N GLY A 68 -20.75 51.02 -21.33
CA GLY A 68 -20.63 51.97 -20.25
C GLY A 68 -21.83 52.02 -19.30
N ALA A 69 -21.52 52.52 -18.11
CA ALA A 69 -22.36 53.29 -17.19
C ALA A 69 -22.98 52.56 -15.97
N SER A 70 -22.52 53.05 -14.82
CA SER A 70 -23.13 53.05 -13.48
C SER A 70 -23.53 51.72 -12.85
N SER A 71 -22.61 51.13 -12.07
CA SER A 71 -22.97 50.25 -10.95
C SER A 71 -21.83 50.11 -9.92
N ARG A 72 -21.18 51.23 -9.55
CA ARG A 72 -20.39 51.28 -8.31
C ARG A 72 -21.25 51.26 -7.02
N GLU A 73 -22.57 51.29 -7.17
CA GLU A 73 -23.56 51.09 -6.11
C GLU A 73 -24.25 49.71 -6.13
N ALA A 74 -23.87 48.80 -7.04
CA ALA A 74 -24.34 47.40 -6.98
C ALA A 74 -23.40 46.49 -6.16
N ALA A 75 -22.23 46.98 -5.75
CA ALA A 75 -21.22 46.20 -5.02
C ALA A 75 -21.41 46.17 -3.49
N ALA A 76 -22.50 46.76 -2.96
CA ALA A 76 -22.74 46.87 -1.52
C ALA A 76 -24.02 46.20 -1.03
N LYS A 77 -24.71 45.40 -1.86
CA LYS A 77 -25.94 44.71 -1.44
C LYS A 77 -26.21 43.43 -2.20
N GLU A 78 -25.38 42.41 -1.99
CA GLU A 78 -25.87 41.03 -1.97
C GLU A 78 -25.50 40.41 -0.60
N PRO A 79 -26.36 40.58 0.42
CA PRO A 79 -26.41 39.59 1.48
C PRO A 79 -26.75 38.28 0.79
N GLY A 80 -25.88 37.28 0.93
CA GLY A 80 -26.01 35.99 0.26
C GLY A 80 -27.46 35.55 0.27
N SER A 81 -28.00 35.21 -0.92
CA SER A 81 -29.29 34.56 -1.03
C SER A 81 -29.21 33.29 -0.20
N GLY A 82 -29.62 33.40 1.06
CA GLY A 82 -29.82 32.30 1.97
C GLY A 82 -30.97 31.48 1.43
N THR A 83 -30.71 30.67 0.41
CA THR A 83 -31.41 29.41 0.34
C THR A 83 -31.02 28.68 1.61
N ASP A 84 -32.02 28.35 2.43
CA ASP A 84 -31.92 27.43 3.57
C ASP A 84 -31.43 26.02 3.15
N ALA A 85 -31.01 25.87 1.89
CA ALA A 85 -30.55 24.64 1.27
C ALA A 85 -29.04 24.43 1.50
N PRO A 86 -28.61 23.17 1.73
CA PRO A 86 -27.20 22.82 1.87
C PRO A 86 -26.38 23.26 0.65
N VAL A 87 -25.15 23.70 0.90
CA VAL A 87 -24.16 23.87 -0.19
C VAL A 87 -23.88 22.50 -0.80
N GLN A 88 -24.03 22.36 -2.11
CA GLN A 88 -23.77 21.10 -2.81
C GLN A 88 -22.32 21.02 -3.28
N GLU A 89 -21.65 19.91 -2.97
CA GLU A 89 -20.34 19.56 -3.49
C GLU A 89 -20.39 18.22 -4.22
N ALA A 90 -19.78 18.16 -5.40
CA ALA A 90 -19.60 16.91 -6.13
C ALA A 90 -18.23 16.30 -5.83
N TYR A 91 -18.23 15.09 -5.28
CA TYR A 91 -17.03 14.28 -5.15
C TYR A 91 -16.84 13.41 -6.40
N VAL A 92 -15.82 13.74 -7.17
CA VAL A 92 -15.45 13.01 -8.38
C VAL A 92 -14.27 12.10 -8.10
N TRP A 93 -14.45 10.81 -8.36
CA TRP A 93 -13.52 9.75 -7.98
C TRP A 93 -13.28 8.71 -9.09
N CYS A 94 -13.83 8.92 -10.29
CA CYS A 94 -13.73 7.99 -11.41
C CYS A 94 -12.29 7.62 -11.77
N ASN A 95 -11.37 8.59 -11.73
CA ASN A 95 -9.95 8.37 -11.99
C ASN A 95 -9.24 7.53 -10.93
N LEU A 96 -9.90 7.13 -9.82
CA LEU A 96 -9.40 6.06 -8.93
C LEU A 96 -9.67 4.65 -9.50
N THR A 97 -10.72 4.46 -10.30
CA THR A 97 -11.19 3.13 -10.76
C THR A 97 -11.04 2.89 -12.26
N SER A 98 -11.07 3.92 -13.09
CA SER A 98 -10.73 3.90 -14.52
C SER A 98 -9.44 4.68 -14.78
N GLY A 99 -8.56 4.17 -15.64
CA GLY A 99 -7.29 4.83 -15.96
C GLY A 99 -6.21 3.94 -16.58
N ASP A 100 -5.04 4.55 -16.74
CA ASP A 100 -3.85 4.17 -17.50
C ASP A 100 -3.43 2.68 -17.50
N ALA A 101 -2.88 2.20 -18.62
CA ALA A 101 -2.49 0.79 -18.84
C ALA A 101 -1.44 0.29 -17.83
N SER A 102 -0.70 1.21 -17.21
CA SER A 102 0.19 0.97 -16.08
C SER A 102 -0.50 0.29 -14.90
N ARG A 103 -1.84 0.30 -14.83
CA ARG A 103 -2.61 -0.42 -13.80
C ARG A 103 -2.46 -1.93 -13.86
N ALA A 104 -2.17 -2.51 -15.03
CA ALA A 104 -1.92 -3.95 -15.16
C ALA A 104 -0.72 -4.40 -14.31
N LEU A 105 0.26 -3.52 -14.08
CA LEU A 105 1.41 -3.80 -13.23
C LEU A 105 1.03 -4.01 -11.75
N TRP A 106 -0.14 -3.54 -11.30
CA TRP A 106 -0.64 -3.81 -9.94
C TRP A 106 -0.97 -5.28 -9.69
N LEU A 107 -1.15 -6.10 -10.74
CA LEU A 107 -1.37 -7.54 -10.58
C LEU A 107 -0.21 -8.23 -9.84
N LEU A 108 1.02 -7.72 -9.98
CA LEU A 108 2.18 -8.20 -9.21
C LEU A 108 2.03 -7.93 -7.70
N LEU A 109 1.26 -6.90 -7.34
CA LEU A 109 0.99 -6.51 -5.96
C LEU A 109 -0.38 -6.99 -5.47
N LEU A 110 -1.09 -7.81 -6.27
CA LEU A 110 -2.40 -8.36 -5.93
C LEU A 110 -2.41 -9.08 -4.57
N PRO A 111 -1.41 -9.91 -4.19
CA PRO A 111 -1.38 -10.51 -2.85
C PRO A 111 -1.44 -9.47 -1.72
N PHE A 112 -0.76 -8.32 -1.89
CA PHE A 112 -0.77 -7.23 -0.90
C PHE A 112 -2.12 -6.51 -0.86
N MET A 113 -2.75 -6.32 -2.02
CA MET A 113 -4.10 -5.75 -2.09
C MET A 113 -5.11 -6.63 -1.36
N VAL A 114 -5.05 -7.94 -1.57
CA VAL A 114 -5.96 -8.91 -0.93
C VAL A 114 -5.73 -8.98 0.58
N VAL A 115 -4.49 -9.03 1.07
CA VAL A 115 -4.24 -9.08 2.53
C VAL A 115 -4.67 -7.78 3.22
N ASN A 116 -4.64 -6.63 2.54
CA ASN A 116 -5.13 -5.37 3.10
C ASN A 116 -6.63 -5.42 3.41
N LEU A 117 -7.42 -6.19 2.63
CA LEU A 117 -8.85 -6.40 2.91
C LEU A 117 -9.07 -7.13 4.24
N ALA A 118 -8.15 -8.05 4.61
CA ALA A 118 -8.26 -8.81 5.85
C ALA A 118 -8.31 -7.91 7.10
N HIS A 119 -7.69 -6.73 7.06
CA HIS A 119 -7.78 -5.77 8.16
C HIS A 119 -9.22 -5.26 8.39
N TRP A 120 -9.92 -4.97 7.30
CA TRP A 120 -11.27 -4.41 7.30
C TRP A 120 -12.35 -5.46 7.54
N MET A 121 -12.08 -6.72 7.20
CA MET A 121 -12.97 -7.87 7.45
C MET A 121 -12.89 -8.40 8.88
N ARG A 122 -12.20 -7.70 9.79
CA ARG A 122 -12.11 -8.08 11.20
C ARG A 122 -13.51 -8.10 11.85
N PRO A 123 -13.88 -9.14 12.61
CA PRO A 123 -15.14 -9.17 13.35
C PRO A 123 -15.26 -8.00 14.34
N ARG A 124 -16.51 -7.59 14.60
CA ARG A 124 -16.79 -6.61 15.67
C ARG A 124 -16.31 -7.16 17.02
N ALA A 125 -15.82 -6.26 17.87
CA ALA A 125 -15.23 -6.63 19.15
C ALA A 125 -15.65 -5.64 20.23
N LEU A 126 -16.41 -6.11 21.21
CA LEU A 126 -16.73 -5.35 22.41
C LEU A 126 -15.74 -5.71 23.52
N ARG A 127 -15.10 -4.70 24.14
CA ARG A 127 -14.23 -4.85 25.33
C ARG A 127 -13.05 -5.86 25.20
N ARG A 128 -12.55 -6.15 24.00
CA ARG A 128 -11.40 -7.05 23.75
C ARG A 128 -10.20 -6.36 23.06
N PRO A 129 -9.62 -5.28 23.64
CA PRO A 129 -8.59 -4.47 22.97
C PRO A 129 -7.30 -5.24 22.64
N ARG A 130 -6.95 -6.27 23.43
CA ARG A 130 -5.78 -7.12 23.20
C ARG A 130 -5.94 -7.99 21.96
N LEU A 131 -7.07 -8.70 21.83
CA LEU A 131 -7.35 -9.55 20.66
C LEU A 131 -7.45 -8.73 19.37
N VAL A 132 -8.08 -7.56 19.40
CA VAL A 132 -8.10 -6.64 18.24
C VAL A 132 -6.69 -6.23 17.82
N SER A 133 -5.82 -5.95 18.80
CA SER A 133 -4.43 -5.58 18.52
C SER A 133 -3.64 -6.75 17.95
N PHE A 134 -3.85 -7.96 18.49
CA PHE A 134 -3.20 -9.17 18.05
C PHE A 134 -3.63 -9.57 16.64
N TYR A 135 -4.93 -9.51 16.32
CA TYR A 135 -5.45 -9.65 14.96
C TYR A 135 -4.74 -8.69 14.00
N GLY A 136 -4.66 -7.40 14.37
CA GLY A 136 -3.97 -6.41 13.56
C GLY A 136 -2.47 -6.70 13.39
N ALA A 137 -1.80 -7.27 14.39
CA ALA A 137 -0.40 -7.67 14.29
C ALA A 137 -0.22 -8.86 13.34
N LEU A 138 -1.08 -9.88 13.44
CA LEU A 138 -1.07 -11.05 12.55
C LEU A 138 -1.24 -10.64 11.08
N VAL A 139 -2.21 -9.78 10.76
CA VAL A 139 -2.40 -9.28 9.38
C VAL A 139 -1.15 -8.56 8.87
N ARG A 140 -0.49 -7.74 9.71
CA ARG A 140 0.75 -7.06 9.34
C ARG A 140 1.92 -8.02 9.15
N LEU A 141 2.02 -9.08 9.96
CA LEU A 141 3.04 -10.13 9.79
C LEU A 141 2.83 -10.96 8.52
N ILE A 142 1.59 -11.22 8.13
CA ILE A 142 1.27 -11.84 6.84
C ILE A 142 1.68 -10.91 5.69
N GLY A 143 1.39 -9.61 5.81
CA GLY A 143 1.91 -8.62 4.84
C GLY A 143 3.44 -8.61 4.75
N LEU A 144 4.14 -8.69 5.89
CA LEU A 144 5.60 -8.76 5.94
C LEU A 144 6.13 -10.04 5.27
N SER A 145 5.51 -11.19 5.53
CA SER A 145 5.93 -12.46 4.93
C SER A 145 5.72 -12.47 3.42
N LEU A 146 4.70 -11.80 2.89
CA LEU A 146 4.53 -11.60 1.45
C LEU A 146 5.64 -10.74 0.84
N THR A 147 6.17 -9.73 1.56
CA THR A 147 7.34 -8.97 1.10
C THR A 147 8.59 -9.83 1.08
N VAL A 148 8.82 -10.64 2.11
CA VAL A 148 9.95 -11.56 2.12
C VAL A 148 9.82 -12.57 0.99
N LEU A 149 8.62 -13.12 0.75
CA LEU A 149 8.35 -14.06 -0.35
C LEU A 149 8.64 -13.44 -1.72
N LEU A 150 8.14 -12.23 -1.99
CA LEU A 150 8.36 -11.52 -3.25
C LEU A 150 9.86 -11.27 -3.52
N VAL A 151 10.59 -10.80 -2.51
CA VAL A 151 12.03 -10.52 -2.68
C VAL A 151 12.83 -11.83 -2.75
N ALA A 152 12.44 -12.85 -2.00
CA ALA A 152 13.03 -14.19 -2.09
C ALA A 152 12.81 -14.79 -3.49
N ALA A 153 11.65 -14.59 -4.11
CA ALA A 153 11.39 -15.00 -5.50
C ALA A 153 12.37 -14.35 -6.50
N ALA A 154 12.63 -13.05 -6.33
CA ALA A 154 13.62 -12.35 -7.15
C ALA A 154 15.05 -12.85 -6.89
N CYS A 155 15.38 -13.18 -5.63
CA CYS A 155 16.65 -13.80 -5.27
C CYS A 155 16.79 -15.20 -5.88
N GLU A 156 15.73 -16.01 -5.86
CA GLU A 156 15.70 -17.34 -6.47
C GLU A 156 16.03 -17.27 -7.97
N VAL A 157 15.35 -16.39 -8.69
CA VAL A 157 15.58 -16.19 -10.13
C VAL A 157 17.00 -15.68 -10.42
N ALA A 158 17.43 -14.62 -9.73
CA ALA A 158 18.68 -13.94 -10.05
C ALA A 158 19.91 -14.66 -9.46
N LEU A 159 19.87 -14.99 -8.17
CA LEU A 159 21.00 -15.56 -7.43
C LEU A 159 21.12 -17.07 -7.68
N ASP A 160 20.04 -17.84 -7.50
CA ASP A 160 20.11 -19.30 -7.60
C ASP A 160 20.10 -19.75 -9.08
N LEU A 161 18.98 -19.58 -9.78
CA LEU A 161 18.81 -20.12 -11.13
C LEU A 161 19.81 -19.53 -12.14
N THR A 162 19.99 -18.21 -12.12
CA THR A 162 20.82 -17.53 -13.14
C THR A 162 22.30 -17.54 -12.77
N ALA A 163 22.67 -16.99 -11.61
CA ALA A 163 24.06 -16.74 -11.26
C ALA A 163 24.79 -17.95 -10.66
N TRP A 164 24.08 -18.80 -9.90
CA TRP A 164 24.66 -19.96 -9.25
C TRP A 164 24.61 -21.21 -10.13
N GLN A 165 23.41 -21.58 -10.61
CA GLN A 165 23.20 -22.78 -11.40
C GLN A 165 23.61 -22.56 -12.87
N CYS A 166 22.89 -21.73 -13.63
CA CYS A 166 23.11 -21.64 -15.08
C CYS A 166 24.50 -21.10 -15.45
N ALA A 167 24.95 -19.99 -14.84
CA ALA A 167 26.31 -19.49 -15.07
C ALA A 167 27.39 -20.45 -14.56
N GLY A 168 27.07 -21.33 -13.60
CA GLY A 168 27.98 -22.36 -13.10
C GLY A 168 28.10 -23.59 -14.01
N THR A 169 27.09 -23.85 -14.84
CA THR A 169 27.00 -25.06 -15.68
C THR A 169 27.35 -24.76 -17.13
N ALA A 170 28.32 -25.49 -17.70
CA ALA A 170 28.75 -25.33 -19.09
C ALA A 170 27.60 -25.43 -20.10
N ALA A 171 26.80 -26.51 -20.02
CA ALA A 171 25.69 -26.77 -20.93
C ALA A 171 24.57 -25.71 -20.87
N CYS A 172 24.36 -25.05 -19.72
CA CYS A 172 23.37 -23.97 -19.62
C CYS A 172 23.91 -22.64 -20.15
N ALA A 173 25.17 -22.33 -19.87
CA ALA A 173 25.83 -21.10 -20.30
C ALA A 173 26.19 -21.11 -21.80
N GLU A 174 26.33 -22.29 -22.41
CA GLU A 174 26.60 -22.45 -23.84
C GLU A 174 25.51 -21.76 -24.69
N GLY A 175 25.93 -20.99 -25.70
CA GLY A 175 25.01 -20.21 -26.55
C GLY A 175 24.43 -18.95 -25.89
N ARG A 176 24.73 -18.66 -24.61
CA ARG A 176 24.26 -17.46 -23.90
C ARG A 176 25.40 -16.47 -23.69
N ALA A 177 25.73 -15.70 -24.73
CA ALA A 177 26.84 -14.73 -24.71
C ALA A 177 26.79 -13.72 -23.54
N TRP A 178 25.58 -13.34 -23.10
CA TRP A 178 25.37 -12.43 -21.96
C TRP A 178 25.74 -13.04 -20.59
N LEU A 179 25.89 -14.37 -20.50
CA LEU A 179 26.41 -15.10 -19.31
C LEU A 179 27.88 -15.47 -19.45
N GLY A 180 28.49 -15.32 -20.62
CA GLY A 180 29.84 -15.80 -20.92
C GLY A 180 30.89 -15.31 -19.91
N PHE A 181 30.89 -14.01 -19.60
CA PHE A 181 31.83 -13.40 -18.66
C PHE A 181 31.64 -13.86 -17.19
N LEU A 182 30.47 -14.44 -16.85
CA LEU A 182 30.20 -15.03 -15.54
C LEU A 182 30.54 -16.53 -15.50
N SER A 183 30.62 -17.18 -16.67
CA SER A 183 30.83 -18.62 -16.76
C SER A 183 32.31 -18.98 -16.64
N PRO A 184 32.70 -19.82 -15.67
CA PRO A 184 34.07 -20.31 -15.56
C PRO A 184 34.49 -21.19 -16.74
N HIS A 185 33.54 -21.66 -17.56
CA HIS A 185 33.80 -22.48 -18.73
C HIS A 185 34.06 -21.64 -19.99
N ALA A 186 33.39 -20.49 -20.12
CA ALA A 186 33.55 -19.60 -21.27
C ALA A 186 34.69 -18.59 -21.08
N SER A 187 34.98 -18.20 -19.84
CA SER A 187 36.04 -17.24 -19.50
C SER A 187 36.88 -17.72 -18.31
N PRO A 188 37.66 -18.81 -18.45
CA PRO A 188 38.38 -19.41 -17.32
C PRO A 188 39.35 -18.43 -16.66
N GLY A 189 39.25 -18.27 -15.34
CA GLY A 189 40.14 -17.40 -14.56
C GLY A 189 39.74 -15.92 -14.55
N ASP A 190 38.68 -15.52 -15.26
CA ASP A 190 38.19 -14.14 -15.22
C ASP A 190 37.63 -13.76 -13.85
N TRP A 191 37.78 -12.48 -13.49
CA TRP A 191 37.40 -11.94 -12.19
C TRP A 191 35.95 -12.27 -11.80
N TRP A 192 35.01 -12.20 -12.75
CA TRP A 192 33.59 -12.39 -12.51
C TRP A 192 33.14 -13.84 -12.40
N THR A 193 34.02 -14.81 -12.67
CA THR A 193 33.66 -16.24 -12.65
C THR A 193 33.60 -16.84 -11.25
N GLN A 194 34.13 -16.16 -10.23
CA GLN A 194 34.02 -16.60 -8.85
C GLN A 194 32.56 -16.53 -8.36
N PRO A 195 32.02 -17.58 -7.73
CA PRO A 195 30.61 -17.62 -7.30
C PRO A 195 30.17 -16.41 -6.47
N GLY A 196 30.97 -15.99 -5.49
CA GLY A 196 30.66 -14.84 -4.64
C GLY A 196 30.47 -13.54 -5.43
N ARG A 197 31.30 -13.32 -6.46
CA ARG A 197 31.23 -12.13 -7.33
C ARG A 197 30.02 -12.19 -8.26
N ARG A 198 29.69 -13.38 -8.79
CA ARG A 198 28.45 -13.60 -9.56
C ARG A 198 27.22 -13.26 -8.73
N LEU A 199 27.16 -13.74 -7.48
CA LEU A 199 26.07 -13.45 -6.55
C LEU A 199 25.98 -11.95 -6.22
N ALA A 200 27.12 -11.28 -6.02
CA ALA A 200 27.15 -9.85 -5.77
C ALA A 200 26.59 -9.03 -6.95
N LEU A 201 26.92 -9.41 -8.19
CA LEU A 201 26.37 -8.79 -9.39
C LEU A 201 24.87 -9.08 -9.55
N ALA A 202 24.47 -10.34 -9.38
CA ALA A 202 23.09 -10.77 -9.53
C ALA A 202 22.17 -10.16 -8.47
N ALA A 203 22.69 -9.81 -7.28
CA ALA A 203 21.95 -9.12 -6.24
C ALA A 203 21.43 -7.73 -6.67
N LEU A 204 21.97 -7.14 -7.74
CA LEU A 204 21.45 -5.88 -8.29
C LEU A 204 19.98 -6.00 -8.70
N VAL A 205 19.53 -7.16 -9.18
CA VAL A 205 18.14 -7.38 -9.60
C VAL A 205 17.15 -7.28 -8.42
N PRO A 206 17.27 -8.09 -7.34
CA PRO A 206 16.38 -7.95 -6.20
C PRO A 206 16.57 -6.63 -5.43
N VAL A 207 17.77 -6.03 -5.44
CA VAL A 207 17.96 -4.67 -4.87
C VAL A 207 17.20 -3.63 -5.67
N ALA A 208 17.24 -3.66 -7.00
CA ALA A 208 16.48 -2.77 -7.85
C ALA A 208 14.97 -2.91 -7.61
N LEU A 209 14.47 -4.14 -7.43
CA LEU A 209 13.08 -4.38 -7.03
C LEU A 209 12.74 -3.72 -5.68
N VAL A 210 13.58 -3.88 -4.66
CA VAL A 210 13.36 -3.26 -3.34
C VAL A 210 13.38 -1.73 -3.42
N LEU A 211 14.31 -1.15 -4.20
CA LEU A 211 14.39 0.30 -4.42
C LEU A 211 13.18 0.83 -5.18
N LEU A 212 12.69 0.10 -6.19
CA LEU A 212 11.47 0.44 -6.91
C LEU A 212 10.27 0.44 -5.97
N LEU A 213 10.08 -0.60 -5.17
CA LEU A 213 8.99 -0.69 -4.20
C LEU A 213 9.09 0.41 -3.13
N TRP A 214 10.30 0.72 -2.66
CA TRP A 214 10.55 1.84 -1.76
C TRP A 214 10.15 3.17 -2.39
N PHE A 215 10.54 3.41 -3.65
CA PHE A 215 10.20 4.63 -4.38
C PHE A 215 8.69 4.78 -4.58
N LEU A 216 8.01 3.72 -5.03
CA LEU A 216 6.55 3.71 -5.19
C LEU A 216 5.85 3.99 -3.84
N ALA A 217 6.26 3.31 -2.77
CA ALA A 217 5.70 3.50 -1.43
C ALA A 217 6.01 4.88 -0.83
N HIS A 218 7.13 5.50 -1.22
CA HIS A 218 7.45 6.87 -0.82
C HIS A 218 6.58 7.88 -1.56
N LYS A 219 6.43 7.71 -2.88
CA LYS A 219 5.61 8.57 -3.74
C LYS A 219 4.16 8.58 -3.29
N THR A 220 3.54 7.41 -3.11
CA THR A 220 2.13 7.30 -2.68
C THR A 220 1.91 7.87 -1.28
N TRP A 221 2.82 7.60 -0.34
CA TRP A 221 2.71 8.16 1.01
C TRP A 221 2.86 9.67 1.03
N SER A 222 3.79 10.23 0.24
CA SER A 222 4.00 11.68 0.17
C SER A 222 2.78 12.39 -0.41
N ALA A 223 2.14 11.81 -1.42
CA ALA A 223 0.96 12.37 -2.07
C ALA A 223 -0.29 12.31 -1.18
N TYR A 224 -0.59 11.13 -0.61
CA TYR A 224 -1.90 10.88 0.00
C TYR A 224 -1.90 10.84 1.53
N GLU A 225 -0.83 10.35 2.17
CA GLU A 225 -0.82 10.02 3.61
C GLU A 225 -0.07 11.03 4.48
N ASN A 226 0.62 11.98 3.85
CA ASN A 226 1.42 13.01 4.53
C ASN A 226 0.64 14.31 4.80
N GLN A 227 -0.64 14.36 4.41
CA GLN A 227 -1.49 15.54 4.61
C GLN A 227 -1.75 15.79 6.10
N ARG A 228 -1.54 17.03 6.55
CA ARG A 228 -1.79 17.41 7.94
C ARG A 228 -3.26 17.85 8.08
N PRO A 229 -3.99 17.39 9.11
CA PRO A 229 -5.30 17.93 9.41
C PRO A 229 -5.21 19.44 9.61
N LEU A 230 -6.23 20.16 9.13
CA LEU A 230 -6.35 21.60 9.37
C LEU A 230 -6.34 21.85 10.90
N PRO A 231 -5.62 22.88 11.38
CA PRO A 231 -5.74 23.30 12.77
C PRO A 231 -7.21 23.57 13.07
N ALA A 232 -7.72 23.06 14.19
CA ALA A 232 -9.03 23.48 14.66
C ALA A 232 -8.96 24.99 14.88
N THR A 233 -9.77 25.76 14.15
CA THR A 233 -10.01 27.16 14.48
C THR A 233 -10.76 27.15 15.80
N ASP A 234 -10.08 27.48 16.89
CA ASP A 234 -10.75 27.75 18.15
C ASP A 234 -11.79 28.84 17.86
N GLY A 235 -13.07 28.50 18.04
CA GLY A 235 -14.21 29.38 17.79
C GLY A 235 -14.29 30.49 18.82
N THR A 236 -13.26 31.33 18.93
CA THR A 236 -13.40 32.66 19.52
C THR A 236 -13.97 33.57 18.45
N ASP A 237 -15.26 33.39 18.17
CA ASP A 237 -16.09 34.48 17.70
C ASP A 237 -16.28 35.44 18.90
N SER A 238 -15.23 36.16 19.25
CA SER A 238 -15.37 37.36 20.07
C SER A 238 -15.59 38.49 19.08
N GLY A 239 -16.87 38.79 18.85
CA GLY A 239 -17.31 39.95 18.11
C GLY A 239 -16.50 41.17 18.54
N ARG A 240 -15.69 41.69 17.62
CA ARG A 240 -15.12 43.02 17.75
C ARG A 240 -16.20 43.99 17.31
N GLU A 241 -17.13 44.26 18.22
CA GLU A 241 -17.88 45.50 18.18
C GLU A 241 -16.86 46.64 18.29
N ALA A 242 -16.75 47.38 17.19
CA ALA A 242 -16.20 48.71 17.20
C ALA A 242 -17.16 49.59 18.02
N TYR A 243 -16.70 50.07 19.18
CA TYR A 243 -17.31 51.23 19.82
C TYR A 243 -16.25 52.31 20.05
N ASP A 244 -16.69 53.52 19.75
CA ASP A 244 -15.99 54.78 19.56
C ASP A 244 -15.65 55.49 20.89
N GLY A 245 -14.49 56.16 20.91
CA GLY A 245 -14.37 57.53 21.42
C GLY A 245 -14.35 57.83 22.93
N ARG A 246 -13.20 58.40 23.34
CA ARG A 246 -12.99 59.58 24.24
C ARG A 246 -12.67 59.42 25.74
N ASP A 247 -11.69 60.26 26.11
CA ASP A 247 -11.37 60.89 27.40
C ASP A 247 -10.82 60.01 28.54
N ALA A 248 -9.51 60.08 28.80
CA ALA A 248 -8.79 61.06 29.63
C ALA A 248 -8.79 60.70 31.14
N ARG A 249 -7.57 60.32 31.59
CA ARG A 249 -6.87 60.73 32.82
C ARG A 249 -7.67 60.77 34.14
N ASP A 250 -7.35 59.88 35.09
CA ASP A 250 -6.79 60.21 36.42
C ASP A 250 -6.82 59.02 37.41
N ALA A 251 -5.80 58.98 38.28
CA ALA A 251 -5.61 58.23 39.55
C ALA A 251 -5.50 56.67 39.48
N VAL A 252 -4.35 56.01 39.75
CA VAL A 252 -3.64 55.81 41.05
C VAL A 252 -4.61 55.21 42.10
N ALA A 253 -4.48 54.03 42.70
CA ALA A 253 -3.36 53.09 42.90
C ALA A 253 -3.89 51.66 43.21
N ASP A 254 -2.93 50.73 43.21
CA ASP A 254 -2.85 49.53 44.06
C ASP A 254 -3.58 48.25 43.60
N THR A 255 -2.93 47.45 42.76
CA THR A 255 -3.11 45.98 42.69
C THR A 255 -1.84 45.35 42.08
N PRO A 256 -1.26 44.29 42.66
CA PRO A 256 0.01 43.74 42.22
C PRO A 256 -0.07 43.17 40.79
N ALA A 257 1.03 43.30 40.05
CA ALA A 257 1.18 42.82 38.69
C ALA A 257 0.63 41.38 38.52
N PRO A 258 -0.18 41.10 37.47
CA PRO A 258 -0.58 39.73 37.20
C PRO A 258 0.67 38.93 36.87
N ALA A 259 0.84 37.83 37.61
CA ALA A 259 1.83 36.80 37.31
C ALA A 259 1.80 36.43 35.82
N PRO A 260 2.93 36.04 35.20
CA PRO A 260 2.95 35.63 33.81
C PRO A 260 1.90 34.55 33.61
N THR A 261 0.83 34.90 32.88
CA THR A 261 -0.28 34.00 32.61
C THR A 261 0.31 32.73 32.03
N ALA A 262 0.11 31.63 32.75
CA ALA A 262 0.46 30.30 32.33
C ALA A 262 0.05 30.13 30.87
N SER A 263 1.05 29.86 30.02
CA SER A 263 0.87 29.47 28.64
C SER A 263 -0.30 28.50 28.54
N ALA A 264 -1.35 28.90 27.82
CA ALA A 264 -2.51 28.07 27.56
C ALA A 264 -2.03 26.69 27.08
N PRO A 265 -2.54 25.58 27.66
CA PRO A 265 -2.13 24.27 27.22
C PRO A 265 -2.51 24.13 25.74
N THR A 266 -1.50 23.96 24.89
CA THR A 266 -1.68 23.67 23.46
C THR A 266 -2.81 22.66 23.30
N ALA A 267 -3.81 22.96 22.45
CA ALA A 267 -5.05 22.20 22.21
C ALA A 267 -4.85 20.71 21.81
N HIS A 268 -3.62 20.22 21.77
CA HIS A 268 -3.22 18.87 21.40
C HIS A 268 -3.41 17.83 22.53
N GLY A 269 -3.82 18.27 23.73
CA GLY A 269 -4.02 17.42 24.91
C GLY A 269 -5.47 17.11 25.29
N ALA A 270 -6.45 17.82 24.72
CA ALA A 270 -7.86 17.72 25.12
C ALA A 270 -8.39 16.29 24.90
N LYS A 271 -8.96 15.69 25.96
CA LYS A 271 -9.62 14.39 25.87
C LYS A 271 -10.88 14.55 25.02
N VAL A 272 -10.84 14.00 23.80
CA VAL A 272 -12.02 13.92 22.92
C VAL A 272 -13.19 13.29 23.68
N PRO A 273 -14.36 13.95 23.75
CA PRO A 273 -15.56 13.40 24.39
C PRO A 273 -15.87 11.99 23.89
N ARG A 274 -16.38 11.11 24.77
CA ARG A 274 -16.65 9.70 24.42
C ARG A 274 -17.68 9.56 23.29
N GLU A 275 -18.50 10.58 23.08
CA GLU A 275 -19.60 10.61 22.11
C GLU A 275 -19.21 11.15 20.74
N THR A 276 -17.97 11.63 20.55
CA THR A 276 -17.53 12.10 19.23
C THR A 276 -17.63 10.97 18.20
N PRO A 277 -18.41 11.16 17.11
CA PRO A 277 -18.52 10.20 16.02
C PRO A 277 -17.15 9.79 15.49
N GLY A 278 -17.00 8.52 15.11
CA GLY A 278 -15.68 7.96 14.73
C GLY A 278 -14.93 8.78 13.68
N LEU A 279 -15.64 9.23 12.64
CA LEU A 279 -15.09 10.04 11.54
C LEU A 279 -14.63 11.44 11.98
N ALA A 280 -15.21 11.99 13.05
CA ALA A 280 -14.90 13.30 13.59
C ALA A 280 -13.75 13.26 14.61
N ARG A 281 -13.19 12.08 14.91
CA ARG A 281 -12.08 11.99 15.86
C ARG A 281 -10.78 12.48 15.21
N PRO A 282 -9.96 13.28 15.89
CA PRO A 282 -8.76 13.90 15.30
C PRO A 282 -7.77 12.90 14.70
N GLY A 283 -7.58 11.74 15.34
CA GLY A 283 -6.67 10.69 14.87
C GLY A 283 -7.31 9.70 13.90
N PHE A 284 -8.60 9.86 13.54
CA PHE A 284 -9.28 8.91 12.67
C PHE A 284 -8.68 8.91 11.27
N TRP A 285 -8.50 10.08 10.64
CA TRP A 285 -7.92 10.17 9.30
C TRP A 285 -6.39 10.20 9.28
N TYR A 286 -5.73 10.23 10.45
CA TYR A 286 -4.29 10.46 10.55
C TYR A 286 -3.50 9.16 10.81
N GLY A 287 -3.09 8.48 9.72
CA GLY A 287 -2.32 7.23 9.74
C GLY A 287 -0.80 7.37 9.57
N ARG A 288 -0.28 8.61 9.45
CA ARG A 288 1.07 8.91 8.97
C ARG A 288 2.20 8.08 9.61
N ARG A 289 2.20 7.95 10.94
CA ARG A 289 3.27 7.28 11.71
C ARG A 289 3.30 5.77 11.46
N ILE A 290 2.15 5.10 11.47
CA ILE A 290 2.09 3.65 11.27
C ILE A 290 2.50 3.29 9.85
N VAL A 291 2.06 4.05 8.84
CA VAL A 291 2.44 3.81 7.44
C VAL A 291 3.93 4.05 7.23
N ALA A 292 4.50 5.13 7.78
CA ALA A 292 5.93 5.41 7.69
C ALA A 292 6.79 4.30 8.33
N ARG A 293 6.38 3.79 9.49
CA ARG A 293 7.08 2.67 10.17
C ARG A 293 6.98 1.37 9.38
N LEU A 294 5.80 1.03 8.87
CA LEU A 294 5.63 -0.18 8.08
C LEU A 294 6.46 -0.11 6.80
N ARG A 295 6.44 1.00 6.06
CA ARG A 295 7.31 1.18 4.89
C ARG A 295 8.78 0.93 5.24
N ALA A 296 9.29 1.56 6.31
CA ALA A 296 10.67 1.35 6.76
C ALA A 296 10.97 -0.12 7.10
N ALA A 297 10.06 -0.79 7.82
CA ALA A 297 10.23 -2.19 8.19
C ALA A 297 10.21 -3.13 6.97
N HIS A 298 9.32 -2.90 6.00
CA HIS A 298 9.24 -3.68 4.76
C HIS A 298 10.46 -3.45 3.86
N THR A 299 10.96 -2.21 3.74
CA THR A 299 12.21 -1.92 3.02
C THR A 299 13.39 -2.63 3.67
N ALA A 300 13.52 -2.56 5.01
CA ALA A 300 14.57 -3.26 5.73
C ALA A 300 14.47 -4.78 5.56
N ALA A 301 13.26 -5.34 5.62
CA ALA A 301 13.03 -6.77 5.37
C ALA A 301 13.48 -7.19 3.97
N GLY A 302 13.14 -6.41 2.94
CA GLY A 302 13.57 -6.67 1.57
C GLY A 302 15.09 -6.69 1.43
N LEU A 303 15.78 -5.65 1.94
CA LEU A 303 17.24 -5.58 1.90
C LEU A 303 17.89 -6.74 2.67
N LEU A 304 17.34 -7.10 3.84
CA LEU A 304 17.81 -8.23 4.64
C LEU A 304 17.61 -9.58 3.94
N THR A 305 16.53 -9.77 3.18
CA THR A 305 16.32 -10.98 2.39
C THR A 305 17.41 -11.14 1.34
N VAL A 306 17.79 -10.06 0.64
CA VAL A 306 18.89 -10.11 -0.33
C VAL A 306 20.23 -10.38 0.36
N ALA A 307 20.50 -9.68 1.47
CA ALA A 307 21.73 -9.87 2.24
C ALA A 307 21.84 -11.30 2.78
N ALA A 308 20.74 -11.87 3.27
CA ALA A 308 20.70 -13.26 3.71
C ALA A 308 20.96 -14.22 2.55
N GLY A 309 20.30 -14.06 1.40
CA GLY A 309 20.47 -14.94 0.23
C GLY A 309 21.93 -15.00 -0.27
N VAL A 310 22.59 -13.84 -0.38
CA VAL A 310 24.02 -13.79 -0.76
C VAL A 310 24.90 -14.31 0.39
N GLY A 311 24.66 -13.82 1.61
CA GLY A 311 25.52 -14.06 2.75
C GLY A 311 25.54 -15.51 3.21
N THR A 312 24.39 -16.20 3.23
CA THR A 312 24.33 -17.61 3.63
C THR A 312 25.03 -18.50 2.61
N ALA A 313 24.88 -18.21 1.31
CA ALA A 313 25.55 -18.95 0.25
C ALA A 313 27.08 -18.83 0.36
N VAL A 314 27.59 -17.60 0.46
CA VAL A 314 29.04 -17.35 0.59
C VAL A 314 29.60 -17.93 1.89
N THR A 315 28.86 -17.84 2.99
CA THR A 315 29.27 -18.45 4.27
C THR A 315 29.32 -19.97 4.19
N ALA A 316 28.37 -20.60 3.49
CA ALA A 316 28.36 -22.04 3.28
C ALA A 316 29.54 -22.49 2.42
N GLN A 317 29.92 -21.71 1.40
CA GLN A 317 31.13 -21.96 0.60
C GLN A 317 32.39 -21.89 1.45
N ASP A 318 32.55 -20.84 2.25
CA ASP A 318 33.69 -20.68 3.15
C ASP A 318 33.76 -21.82 4.18
N ALA A 319 32.61 -22.31 4.65
CA ALA A 319 32.54 -23.45 5.58
C ALA A 319 32.97 -24.77 4.93
N ALA A 320 32.66 -24.98 3.66
CA ALA A 320 33.05 -26.19 2.93
C ALA A 320 34.54 -26.19 2.51
N HIS A 321 35.14 -25.02 2.31
CA HIS A 321 36.49 -24.90 1.70
C HIS A 321 37.52 -24.18 2.58
N GLY A 322 37.26 -24.06 3.89
CA GLY A 322 38.24 -23.51 4.84
C GLY A 322 38.44 -21.99 4.78
N GLY A 323 37.46 -21.24 4.29
CA GLY A 323 37.44 -19.78 4.24
C GLY A 323 37.13 -19.11 5.59
N PRO A 324 36.96 -17.77 5.63
CA PRO A 324 36.72 -17.00 6.85
C PRO A 324 35.29 -17.14 7.41
N VAL A 325 34.92 -18.34 7.87
CA VAL A 325 33.57 -18.71 8.35
C VAL A 325 33.06 -17.83 9.49
N LEU A 326 33.95 -17.32 10.35
CA LEU A 326 33.55 -16.47 11.48
C LEU A 326 32.87 -15.17 11.00
N ALA A 327 33.41 -14.53 9.96
CA ALA A 327 32.83 -13.31 9.40
C ALA A 327 31.43 -13.57 8.86
N GLY A 328 31.25 -14.65 8.09
CA GLY A 328 29.94 -15.07 7.60
C GLY A 328 28.94 -15.38 8.72
N ARG A 329 29.37 -16.07 9.78
CA ARG A 329 28.51 -16.35 10.96
C ARG A 329 28.10 -15.08 11.71
N ILE A 330 29.01 -14.10 11.85
CA ILE A 330 28.68 -12.80 12.46
C ILE A 330 27.62 -12.09 11.62
N LEU A 331 27.79 -12.05 10.30
CA LEU A 331 26.81 -11.46 9.39
C LEU A 331 25.44 -12.16 9.51
N CYS A 332 25.40 -13.49 9.53
CA CYS A 332 24.17 -14.26 9.75
C CYS A 332 23.48 -13.90 11.08
N GLY A 333 24.26 -13.76 12.16
CA GLY A 333 23.74 -13.29 13.46
C GLY A 333 23.16 -11.88 13.37
N LEU A 334 23.82 -10.96 12.67
CA LEU A 334 23.34 -9.60 12.47
C LEU A 334 22.05 -9.55 11.65
N TYR A 335 21.89 -10.39 10.61
CA TYR A 335 20.64 -10.50 9.86
C TYR A 335 19.49 -10.93 10.78
N ALA A 336 19.72 -11.94 11.62
CA ALA A 336 18.72 -12.43 12.56
C ALA A 336 18.31 -11.36 13.59
N VAL A 337 19.29 -10.67 14.18
CA VAL A 337 19.05 -9.57 15.13
C VAL A 337 18.23 -8.45 14.47
N LEU A 338 18.62 -8.00 13.29
CA LEU A 338 17.89 -6.94 12.59
C LEU A 338 16.49 -7.41 12.14
N GLY A 339 16.34 -8.68 11.76
CA GLY A 339 15.06 -9.32 11.48
C GLY A 339 14.11 -9.30 12.69
N VAL A 340 14.61 -9.54 13.90
CA VAL A 340 13.83 -9.39 15.14
C VAL A 340 13.36 -7.94 15.33
N PHE A 341 14.22 -6.96 15.08
CA PHE A 341 13.82 -5.54 15.13
C PHE A 341 12.77 -5.18 14.08
N VAL A 342 12.85 -5.73 12.87
CA VAL A 342 11.82 -5.59 11.82
C VAL A 342 10.49 -6.15 12.31
N VAL A 343 10.46 -7.39 12.80
CA VAL A 343 9.25 -8.04 13.32
C VAL A 343 8.66 -7.23 14.48
N ALA A 344 9.49 -6.75 15.41
CA ALA A 344 9.06 -5.89 16.50
C ALA A 344 8.45 -4.58 15.97
N ALA A 345 9.07 -3.91 15.00
CA ALA A 345 8.56 -2.68 14.39
C ALA A 345 7.19 -2.89 13.72
N VAL A 346 6.97 -4.03 13.06
CA VAL A 346 5.69 -4.40 12.42
C VAL A 346 4.61 -4.71 13.47
N CYS A 347 4.97 -5.40 14.55
CA CYS A 347 4.05 -5.76 15.63
C CYS A 347 3.62 -4.57 16.50
N ARG A 348 4.50 -3.56 16.68
CA ARG A 348 4.23 -2.39 17.52
C ARG A 348 2.95 -1.66 17.12
N ARG A 349 2.19 -1.19 18.12
CA ARG A 349 1.01 -0.35 17.93
C ARG A 349 1.44 1.05 17.47
N GLY A 350 0.66 1.68 16.60
CA GLY A 350 1.02 3.01 16.06
C GLY A 350 -0.12 3.92 15.67
N ARG A 351 -1.37 3.61 16.05
CA ARG A 351 -2.52 4.45 15.73
C ARG A 351 -3.45 4.57 16.92
N SER A 352 -3.73 5.82 17.31
CA SER A 352 -4.76 6.19 18.26
C SER A 352 -5.78 7.03 17.49
N GLU A 353 -7.04 6.61 17.46
CA GLU A 353 -8.09 7.43 16.83
C GLU A 353 -8.38 8.70 17.65
N ARG A 354 -8.05 8.69 18.94
CA ARG A 354 -8.43 9.76 19.89
C ARG A 354 -7.45 10.92 19.96
N ARG A 355 -6.24 10.77 19.41
CA ARG A 355 -5.19 11.82 19.47
C ARG A 355 -4.40 11.82 18.18
N LEU A 356 -4.02 13.01 17.72
CA LEU A 356 -3.06 13.17 16.63
C LEU A 356 -1.68 12.71 17.10
N ASP A 357 -1.12 11.69 16.43
CA ASP A 357 0.22 11.21 16.73
C ASP A 357 1.25 11.89 15.81
N LEU A 358 1.71 13.06 16.23
CA LEU A 358 2.71 13.87 15.50
C LEU A 358 4.15 13.41 15.75
N ALA A 359 4.38 12.50 16.72
CA ALA A 359 5.72 12.05 17.09
C ALA A 359 6.29 11.11 16.02
N PHE A 360 7.32 11.56 15.32
CA PHE A 360 8.08 10.71 14.41
C PHE A 360 9.07 9.86 15.19
N ASP A 361 8.93 8.54 15.10
CA ASP A 361 9.97 7.60 15.53
C ASP A 361 11.12 7.63 14.52
N ARG A 362 11.85 8.76 14.48
CA ARG A 362 12.92 9.01 13.50
C ARG A 362 13.98 7.93 13.54
N LEU A 363 14.27 7.42 14.74
CA LEU A 363 15.23 6.36 14.94
C LEU A 363 14.77 5.09 14.22
N THR A 364 13.56 4.59 14.48
CA THR A 364 13.08 3.36 13.82
C THR A 364 12.89 3.56 12.31
N VAL A 365 12.33 4.70 11.88
CA VAL A 365 12.00 4.94 10.46
C VAL A 365 13.24 5.16 9.58
N ARG A 366 14.33 5.74 10.13
CA ARG A 366 15.56 5.99 9.37
C ARG A 366 16.66 4.97 9.65
N ALA A 367 16.89 4.59 10.91
CA ALA A 367 18.00 3.72 11.27
C ALA A 367 17.78 2.28 10.79
N LEU A 368 16.53 1.78 10.79
CA LEU A 368 16.27 0.39 10.42
C LEU A 368 16.57 0.08 8.94
N PRO A 369 16.08 0.85 7.94
CA PRO A 369 16.47 0.65 6.55
C PRO A 369 17.96 0.93 6.30
N LEU A 370 18.53 1.94 6.98
CA LEU A 370 19.95 2.27 6.83
C LEU A 370 20.85 1.15 7.35
N ALA A 371 20.53 0.57 8.51
CA ALA A 371 21.26 -0.57 9.06
C ALA A 371 21.16 -1.78 8.14
N ALA A 372 20.00 -2.05 7.55
CA ALA A 372 19.82 -3.13 6.58
C ALA A 372 20.64 -2.89 5.30
N LEU A 373 20.72 -1.63 4.84
CA LEU A 373 21.55 -1.25 3.70
C LEU A 373 23.05 -1.41 4.00
N VAL A 374 23.53 -0.91 5.14
CA VAL A 374 24.93 -1.07 5.56
C VAL A 374 25.29 -2.55 5.66
N LEU A 375 24.40 -3.35 6.23
CA LEU A 375 24.60 -4.78 6.37
C LEU A 375 24.63 -5.49 5.00
N LEU A 376 23.73 -5.12 4.07
CA LEU A 376 23.78 -5.59 2.68
C LEU A 376 25.10 -5.22 2.00
N LEU A 377 25.55 -3.97 2.11
CA LEU A 377 26.81 -3.52 1.51
C LEU A 377 28.01 -4.28 2.09
N ALA A 378 28.01 -4.54 3.40
CA ALA A 378 29.03 -5.37 4.05
C ALA A 378 28.99 -6.82 3.52
N THR A 379 27.80 -7.40 3.32
CA THR A 379 27.64 -8.72 2.70
C THR A 379 28.17 -8.75 1.27
N LEU A 380 27.87 -7.73 0.46
CA LEU A 380 28.37 -7.65 -0.92
C LEU A 380 29.89 -7.50 -0.94
N GLY A 381 30.47 -6.68 -0.05
CA GLY A 381 31.92 -6.59 0.12
C GLY A 381 32.54 -7.94 0.51
N TYR A 382 31.90 -8.67 1.44
CA TYR A 382 32.30 -10.01 1.82
C TYR A 382 32.21 -11.02 0.66
N ALA A 383 31.19 -10.91 -0.19
CA ALA A 383 31.01 -11.75 -1.38
C ALA A 383 32.02 -11.44 -2.50
N LEU A 384 32.46 -10.19 -2.62
CA LEU A 384 33.46 -9.74 -3.60
C LEU A 384 34.90 -10.11 -3.24
N ALA A 385 35.17 -10.42 -1.97
CA ALA A 385 36.48 -10.84 -1.49
C ALA A 385 37.00 -12.04 -2.29
N ASP A 386 38.29 -11.96 -2.64
CA ASP A 386 38.96 -12.99 -3.44
C ASP A 386 39.02 -14.32 -2.69
N ARG A 387 38.64 -15.39 -3.38
CA ARG A 387 38.59 -16.76 -2.86
C ARG A 387 39.27 -17.71 -3.84
N SER A 388 39.81 -18.82 -3.33
CA SER A 388 40.22 -19.94 -4.19
C SER A 388 39.02 -20.36 -5.04
N ALA A 389 39.22 -20.42 -6.36
CA ALA A 389 38.14 -20.56 -7.32
C ALA A 389 37.51 -21.96 -7.27
N ASP A 390 36.45 -22.12 -6.48
CA ASP A 390 35.61 -23.32 -6.48
C ASP A 390 34.36 -23.14 -7.34
N ARG A 391 33.90 -24.25 -7.93
CA ARG A 391 32.73 -24.28 -8.83
C ARG A 391 31.44 -24.22 -8.02
N SER A 392 30.44 -23.50 -8.52
CA SER A 392 29.08 -23.58 -7.98
C SER A 392 28.44 -24.88 -8.47
N THR A 393 28.01 -25.74 -7.54
CA THR A 393 27.39 -27.03 -7.84
C THR A 393 26.06 -27.16 -7.09
N GLY A 394 25.06 -27.78 -7.71
CA GLY A 394 23.74 -27.94 -7.11
C GLY A 394 22.99 -26.62 -6.97
N THR A 395 21.96 -26.62 -6.12
CA THR A 395 21.19 -25.41 -5.79
C THR A 395 21.94 -24.52 -4.81
N LEU A 396 21.58 -23.23 -4.78
CA LEU A 396 22.13 -22.26 -3.85
C LEU A 396 21.91 -22.72 -2.39
N PRO A 397 22.95 -22.75 -1.53
CA PRO A 397 22.79 -23.13 -0.13
C PRO A 397 21.79 -22.21 0.58
N GLY A 398 20.68 -22.76 1.06
CA GLY A 398 19.60 -21.97 1.68
C GLY A 398 18.17 -22.37 1.30
N ASP A 399 17.98 -23.42 0.49
CA ASP A 399 16.70 -23.94 -0.03
C ASP A 399 15.54 -24.10 1.00
N SER A 400 15.84 -24.11 2.30
CA SER A 400 14.81 -24.17 3.35
C SER A 400 13.92 -22.92 3.47
N LEU A 401 14.32 -21.76 2.92
CA LEU A 401 13.61 -20.49 3.13
C LEU A 401 12.14 -20.56 2.71
N PHE A 402 11.84 -21.05 1.50
CA PHE A 402 10.46 -21.13 1.01
C PHE A 402 9.61 -22.08 1.86
N ARG A 403 10.18 -23.20 2.31
CA ARG A 403 9.49 -24.13 3.24
C ARG A 403 9.14 -23.44 4.56
N VAL A 404 10.11 -22.75 5.16
CA VAL A 404 9.91 -22.01 6.43
C VAL A 404 8.87 -20.90 6.25
N LEU A 405 8.92 -20.16 5.14
CA LEU A 405 7.95 -19.11 4.83
C LEU A 405 6.53 -19.65 4.67
N THR A 406 6.34 -20.72 3.90
CA THR A 406 5.01 -21.34 3.71
C THR A 406 4.45 -21.88 5.02
N LEU A 407 5.27 -22.56 5.85
CA LEU A 407 4.84 -23.01 7.17
C LEU A 407 4.47 -21.82 8.08
N THR A 408 5.29 -20.77 8.08
CA THR A 408 5.04 -19.56 8.87
C THR A 408 3.74 -18.88 8.45
N GLN A 409 3.48 -18.76 7.14
CA GLN A 409 2.24 -18.21 6.60
C GLN A 409 1.02 -19.04 7.03
N GLY A 410 1.09 -20.37 6.95
CA GLY A 410 0.03 -21.26 7.42
C GLY A 410 -0.27 -21.09 8.91
N LEU A 411 0.77 -21.04 9.75
CA LEU A 411 0.64 -20.79 11.18
C LEU A 411 0.04 -19.42 11.50
N LEU A 412 0.45 -18.37 10.78
CA LEU A 412 -0.10 -17.02 10.95
C LEU A 412 -1.58 -16.96 10.54
N VAL A 413 -1.97 -17.62 9.45
CA VAL A 413 -3.37 -17.70 9.00
C VAL A 413 -4.21 -18.49 10.01
N LEU A 414 -3.70 -19.60 10.53
CA LEU A 414 -4.39 -20.39 11.55
C LEU A 414 -4.59 -19.58 12.84
N ALA A 415 -3.54 -18.89 13.31
CA ALA A 415 -3.64 -18.00 14.46
C ALA A 415 -4.66 -16.87 14.21
N LEU A 416 -4.68 -16.31 12.99
CA LEU A 416 -5.65 -15.28 12.59
C LEU A 416 -7.08 -15.82 12.63
N ALA A 417 -7.29 -17.06 12.16
CA ALA A 417 -8.59 -17.75 12.21
C ALA A 417 -9.07 -17.97 13.64
N VAL A 418 -8.20 -18.45 14.54
CA VAL A 418 -8.52 -18.61 15.96
C VAL A 418 -8.92 -17.28 16.59
N VAL A 419 -8.13 -16.23 16.37
CA VAL A 419 -8.42 -14.89 16.92
C VAL A 419 -9.72 -14.34 16.35
N ALA A 420 -9.98 -14.50 15.05
CA ALA A 420 -11.21 -14.08 14.40
C ALA A 420 -12.42 -14.80 14.99
N ALA A 421 -12.35 -16.12 15.20
CA ALA A 421 -13.40 -16.90 15.83
C ALA A 421 -13.68 -16.43 17.27
N LEU A 422 -12.63 -16.17 18.07
CA LEU A 422 -12.76 -15.64 19.43
C LEU A 422 -13.41 -14.25 19.46
N LEU A 423 -13.07 -13.39 18.50
CA LEU A 423 -13.69 -12.06 18.36
C LEU A 423 -15.17 -12.19 17.95
N HIS A 424 -15.48 -12.99 16.94
CA HIS A 424 -16.85 -13.20 16.47
C HIS A 424 -17.75 -13.80 17.56
N ARG A 425 -17.29 -14.83 18.28
CA ARG A 425 -18.01 -15.42 19.42
C ARG A 425 -18.28 -14.41 20.54
N SER A 426 -17.44 -13.39 20.69
CA SER A 426 -17.60 -12.37 21.74
C SER A 426 -18.64 -11.30 21.38
N ALA A 427 -18.92 -11.09 20.09
CA ALA A 427 -19.92 -10.12 19.62
C ALA A 427 -20.45 -10.54 18.23
N PRO A 428 -21.33 -11.56 18.16
CA PRO A 428 -21.87 -12.04 16.90
C PRO A 428 -22.67 -10.93 16.19
N ASP A 429 -22.40 -10.74 14.91
CA ASP A 429 -23.15 -9.83 14.04
C ASP A 429 -23.48 -10.57 12.74
N PRO A 430 -24.78 -10.70 12.37
CA PRO A 430 -25.21 -11.35 11.13
C PRO A 430 -24.57 -10.80 9.86
N ARG A 431 -24.11 -9.54 9.88
CA ARG A 431 -23.42 -8.91 8.74
C ARG A 431 -21.94 -9.29 8.64
N THR A 432 -21.41 -10.07 9.57
CA THR A 432 -20.00 -10.49 9.56
C THR A 432 -19.77 -11.52 8.46
N ALA A 433 -18.88 -11.22 7.51
CA ALA A 433 -18.52 -12.12 6.42
C ALA A 433 -18.00 -13.48 6.95
N LEU A 434 -18.53 -14.57 6.40
CA LEU A 434 -18.17 -15.96 6.72
C LEU A 434 -18.13 -16.25 8.24
N SER A 435 -19.10 -15.74 9.00
CA SER A 435 -19.18 -15.93 10.46
C SER A 435 -17.86 -15.57 11.18
N GLY A 436 -17.18 -14.53 10.69
CA GLY A 436 -15.92 -14.03 11.21
C GLY A 436 -14.66 -14.51 10.48
N TYR A 437 -14.76 -15.50 9.59
CA TYR A 437 -13.61 -16.04 8.85
C TYR A 437 -13.25 -15.26 7.58
N GLY A 438 -13.96 -14.18 7.25
CA GLY A 438 -13.68 -13.37 6.06
C GLY A 438 -12.23 -12.85 5.98
N GLY A 439 -11.69 -12.36 7.10
CA GLY A 439 -10.29 -11.93 7.17
C GLY A 439 -9.26 -13.06 7.02
N PRO A 440 -9.38 -14.16 7.79
CA PRO A 440 -8.56 -15.35 7.59
C PRO A 440 -8.60 -15.92 6.16
N ALA A 441 -9.79 -15.98 5.54
CA ALA A 441 -9.95 -16.48 4.18
C ALA A 441 -9.24 -15.60 3.14
N THR A 442 -9.35 -14.27 3.26
CA THR A 442 -8.61 -13.34 2.40
C THR A 442 -7.11 -13.39 2.63
N ALA A 443 -6.65 -13.56 3.87
CA ALA A 443 -5.24 -13.74 4.17
C ALA A 443 -4.68 -15.05 3.58
N LEU A 444 -5.44 -16.15 3.65
CA LEU A 444 -5.09 -17.42 3.01
C LEU A 444 -4.98 -17.25 1.49
N LEU A 445 -5.98 -16.61 0.87
CA LEU A 445 -5.98 -16.32 -0.55
C LEU A 445 -4.75 -15.48 -0.97
N ALA A 446 -4.40 -14.46 -0.20
CA ALA A 446 -3.20 -13.66 -0.44
C ALA A 446 -1.92 -14.51 -0.40
N CYS A 447 -1.76 -15.39 0.59
CA CYS A 447 -0.60 -16.29 0.68
C CYS A 447 -0.55 -17.28 -0.48
N ALA A 448 -1.70 -17.86 -0.86
CA ALA A 448 -1.80 -18.78 -1.99
C ALA A 448 -1.45 -18.09 -3.31
N LEU A 449 -1.99 -16.90 -3.58
CA LEU A 449 -1.65 -16.10 -4.76
C LEU A 449 -0.15 -15.76 -4.79
N GLY A 450 0.41 -15.34 -3.65
CA GLY A 450 1.85 -15.06 -3.54
C GLY A 450 2.71 -16.28 -3.84
N GLY A 451 2.37 -17.45 -3.30
CA GLY A 451 3.09 -18.70 -3.56
C GLY A 451 2.99 -19.12 -5.02
N VAL A 452 1.80 -19.11 -5.59
CA VAL A 452 1.56 -19.48 -7.00
C VAL A 452 2.30 -18.54 -7.97
N LEU A 453 2.28 -17.23 -7.74
CA LEU A 453 3.02 -16.27 -8.57
C LEU A 453 4.54 -16.49 -8.46
N THR A 454 5.03 -16.77 -7.25
CA THR A 454 6.45 -17.02 -6.99
C THR A 454 6.92 -18.32 -7.65
N GLY A 455 6.19 -19.42 -7.42
CA GLY A 455 6.48 -20.72 -8.02
C GLY A 455 6.38 -20.70 -9.54
N GLY A 456 5.34 -20.07 -10.08
CA GLY A 456 5.17 -19.90 -11.52
C GLY A 456 6.30 -19.12 -12.17
N LEU A 457 6.75 -18.02 -11.54
CA LEU A 457 7.88 -17.23 -12.05
C LEU A 457 9.19 -18.03 -12.02
N ALA A 458 9.51 -18.66 -10.89
CA ALA A 458 10.73 -19.45 -10.73
C ALA A 458 10.77 -20.61 -11.74
N GLN A 459 9.68 -21.36 -11.86
CA GLN A 459 9.57 -22.47 -12.82
C GLN A 459 9.70 -21.96 -14.27
N ARG A 460 9.00 -20.87 -14.62
CA ARG A 460 9.03 -20.33 -15.99
C ARG A 460 10.41 -19.85 -16.40
N VAL A 461 11.17 -19.26 -15.48
CA VAL A 461 12.56 -18.86 -15.73
C VAL A 461 13.46 -20.11 -15.83
N ALA A 462 13.28 -21.09 -14.94
CA ALA A 462 14.04 -22.33 -15.01
C ALA A 462 13.83 -23.05 -16.35
N ASP A 463 12.59 -23.22 -16.81
CA ASP A 463 12.28 -23.83 -18.11
C ASP A 463 12.93 -23.04 -19.26
N TRP A 464 12.94 -21.70 -19.20
CA TRP A 464 13.61 -20.87 -20.21
C TRP A 464 15.14 -21.00 -20.20
N LEU A 465 15.74 -21.20 -19.03
CA LEU A 465 17.17 -21.45 -18.88
C LEU A 465 17.55 -22.88 -19.33
N ASP A 466 16.69 -23.86 -19.09
CA ASP A 466 16.93 -25.27 -19.40
C ASP A 466 16.64 -25.65 -20.86
N GLY A 467 15.91 -24.80 -21.59
CA GLY A 467 15.68 -24.94 -23.03
C GLY A 467 14.71 -26.08 -23.34
N PRO A 468 15.10 -27.11 -24.11
CA PRO A 468 14.23 -28.24 -24.44
C PRO A 468 14.14 -29.29 -23.31
N ALA A 469 14.97 -29.19 -22.28
CA ALA A 469 14.95 -30.07 -21.11
C ALA A 469 13.94 -29.58 -20.05
N THR A 470 13.58 -30.48 -19.13
CA THR A 470 12.75 -30.16 -17.96
C THR A 470 13.67 -29.97 -16.75
N PRO A 471 13.66 -28.81 -16.07
CA PRO A 471 14.54 -28.56 -14.92
C PRO A 471 14.40 -29.64 -13.85
N GLY A 472 15.52 -30.21 -13.41
CA GLY A 472 15.55 -31.22 -12.35
C GLY A 472 15.25 -32.67 -12.79
N GLU A 473 15.06 -32.93 -14.09
CA GLU A 473 14.83 -34.28 -14.63
C GLU A 473 15.94 -34.74 -15.60
N GLY A 474 16.37 -36.00 -15.47
CA GLY A 474 17.16 -36.72 -16.47
C GLY A 474 18.46 -36.02 -16.90
N ALA A 475 18.54 -35.63 -18.18
CA ALA A 475 19.70 -34.98 -18.80
C ALA A 475 19.71 -33.44 -18.65
N SER A 476 18.85 -32.89 -17.79
CA SER A 476 18.76 -31.45 -17.55
C SER A 476 20.09 -30.88 -17.02
N PRO A 477 20.61 -29.79 -17.60
CA PRO A 477 21.78 -29.10 -17.06
C PRO A 477 21.50 -28.33 -15.76
N LEU A 478 20.24 -28.19 -15.35
CA LEU A 478 19.85 -27.44 -14.16
C LEU A 478 19.16 -28.33 -13.13
N PRO A 479 19.62 -28.33 -11.86
CA PRO A 479 18.83 -28.88 -10.75
C PRO A 479 17.43 -28.29 -10.65
N GLY A 480 17.26 -27.02 -11.03
CA GLY A 480 15.97 -26.34 -11.06
C GLY A 480 15.63 -25.63 -9.75
N PRO A 481 14.43 -25.04 -9.65
CA PRO A 481 13.99 -24.32 -8.46
C PRO A 481 13.69 -25.29 -7.31
N PRO A 482 13.61 -24.80 -6.06
CA PRO A 482 13.12 -25.55 -4.91
C PRO A 482 11.85 -26.35 -5.24
N VAL A 483 11.83 -27.64 -4.86
CA VAL A 483 10.70 -28.55 -5.13
C VAL A 483 9.34 -27.94 -4.73
N LEU A 484 9.30 -27.23 -3.61
CA LEU A 484 8.08 -26.55 -3.14
C LEU A 484 7.53 -25.54 -4.18
N LEU A 485 8.41 -24.80 -4.86
CA LEU A 485 8.02 -23.84 -5.90
C LEU A 485 7.47 -24.55 -7.13
N SER A 486 8.05 -25.69 -7.52
CA SER A 486 7.51 -26.52 -8.59
C SER A 486 6.11 -27.07 -8.26
N TRP A 487 5.89 -27.53 -7.02
CA TRP A 487 4.54 -27.90 -6.55
C TRP A 487 3.55 -26.73 -6.59
N GLN A 488 3.98 -25.53 -6.21
CA GLN A 488 3.13 -24.33 -6.29
C GLN A 488 2.81 -23.96 -7.74
N ALA A 489 3.76 -24.10 -8.66
CA ALA A 489 3.55 -23.87 -10.08
C ALA A 489 2.57 -24.88 -10.70
N ALA A 490 2.61 -26.15 -10.29
CA ALA A 490 1.72 -27.20 -10.78
C ALA A 490 0.22 -26.94 -10.49
N VAL A 491 -0.11 -26.05 -9.54
CA VAL A 491 -1.48 -25.63 -9.24
C VAL A 491 -2.02 -24.63 -10.28
N LEU A 492 -1.17 -23.98 -11.08
CA LEU A 492 -1.58 -22.97 -12.06
C LEU A 492 -2.60 -23.49 -13.09
N PRO A 493 -2.37 -24.61 -13.82
CA PRO A 493 -3.33 -25.08 -14.82
C PRO A 493 -4.74 -25.37 -14.27
N PRO A 494 -4.92 -26.15 -13.18
CA PRO A 494 -6.26 -26.40 -12.63
C PRO A 494 -6.89 -25.13 -12.06
N MET A 495 -6.11 -24.22 -11.48
CA MET A 495 -6.62 -22.93 -11.00
C MET A 495 -7.13 -22.05 -12.15
N LEU A 496 -6.38 -21.94 -13.25
CA LEU A 496 -6.78 -21.19 -14.44
C LEU A 496 -8.05 -21.77 -15.08
N LEU A 497 -8.15 -23.11 -15.13
CA LEU A 497 -9.38 -23.78 -15.59
C LEU A 497 -10.57 -23.44 -14.70
N LEU A 498 -10.41 -23.49 -13.37
CA LEU A 498 -11.47 -23.14 -12.43
C LEU A 498 -11.91 -21.68 -12.58
N LEU A 499 -10.95 -20.76 -12.73
CA LEU A 499 -11.24 -19.33 -12.96
C LEU A 499 -11.96 -19.11 -14.30
N ALA A 500 -11.56 -19.81 -15.36
CA ALA A 500 -12.23 -19.74 -16.66
C ALA A 500 -13.67 -20.25 -16.58
N LEU A 501 -13.91 -21.37 -15.88
CA LEU A 501 -15.25 -21.92 -15.66
C LEU A 501 -16.12 -20.96 -14.82
N LEU A 502 -15.56 -20.34 -13.79
CA LEU A 502 -16.25 -19.34 -12.97
C LEU A 502 -16.59 -18.09 -13.80
N ALA A 503 -15.64 -17.58 -14.57
CA ALA A 503 -15.84 -16.43 -15.45
C ALA A 503 -16.91 -16.72 -16.51
N ALA A 504 -16.88 -17.92 -17.13
CA ALA A 504 -17.91 -18.36 -18.06
C ALA A 504 -19.29 -18.43 -17.38
N ARG A 505 -19.38 -19.03 -16.19
CA ARG A 505 -20.64 -19.11 -15.42
C ARG A 505 -21.19 -17.72 -15.10
N LEU A 506 -20.35 -16.81 -14.59
CA LEU A 506 -20.74 -15.45 -14.25
C LEU A 506 -21.12 -14.66 -15.49
N GLY A 507 -20.34 -14.76 -16.58
CA GLY A 507 -20.65 -14.12 -17.86
C GLY A 507 -21.99 -14.58 -18.43
N ILE A 508 -22.25 -15.90 -18.42
CA ILE A 508 -23.54 -16.47 -18.84
C ILE A 508 -24.68 -15.99 -17.93
N ALA A 509 -24.47 -15.97 -16.60
CA ALA A 509 -25.49 -15.51 -15.67
C ALA A 509 -25.82 -14.02 -15.84
N THR A 510 -24.81 -13.18 -16.01
CA THR A 510 -24.96 -11.74 -16.28
C THR A 510 -25.66 -11.51 -17.61
N TRP A 511 -25.26 -12.24 -18.66
CA TRP A 511 -25.91 -12.17 -19.97
C TRP A 511 -27.40 -12.55 -19.90
N ARG A 512 -27.73 -13.65 -19.21
CA ARG A 512 -29.13 -14.09 -19.01
C ARG A 512 -29.95 -13.05 -18.25
N ARG A 513 -29.39 -12.48 -17.16
CA ARG A 513 -30.06 -11.43 -16.38
C ARG A 513 -30.22 -10.14 -17.15
N ALA A 514 -29.22 -9.73 -17.92
CA ALA A 514 -29.30 -8.56 -18.78
C ALA A 514 -30.41 -8.71 -19.83
N ARG A 515 -30.52 -9.88 -20.49
CA ARG A 515 -31.60 -10.15 -21.44
C ARG A 515 -33.00 -10.18 -20.78
N ALA A 516 -33.12 -10.78 -19.60
CA ALA A 516 -34.38 -10.79 -18.87
C ALA A 516 -34.79 -9.39 -18.37
N GLY A 517 -33.82 -8.61 -17.88
CA GLY A 517 -34.02 -7.26 -17.39
C GLY A 517 -34.36 -6.26 -18.49
N ALA A 518 -33.79 -6.41 -19.70
CA ALA A 518 -34.11 -5.54 -20.84
C ALA A 518 -35.61 -5.54 -21.13
N ALA A 519 -36.24 -6.72 -21.22
CA ALA A 519 -37.67 -6.84 -21.46
C ALA A 519 -38.53 -6.20 -20.34
N GLN A 520 -38.04 -6.20 -19.10
CA GLN A 520 -38.72 -5.58 -17.98
C GLN A 520 -38.55 -4.05 -17.96
N VAL A 521 -37.35 -3.54 -18.29
CA VAL A 521 -37.11 -2.10 -18.45
C VAL A 521 -37.98 -1.54 -19.59
N ASP A 522 -38.08 -2.24 -20.72
CA ASP A 522 -38.94 -1.82 -21.83
C ASP A 522 -40.42 -1.77 -21.43
N ALA A 523 -40.86 -2.68 -20.55
CA ALA A 523 -42.22 -2.71 -20.01
C ALA A 523 -42.48 -1.62 -18.96
N ASP A 524 -41.47 -1.27 -18.14
CA ASP A 524 -41.58 -0.27 -17.08
C ASP A 524 -41.56 1.18 -17.63
N TYR A 525 -41.02 1.41 -18.83
CA TYR A 525 -40.93 2.72 -19.48
C TYR A 525 -41.57 2.76 -20.89
N PRO A 526 -42.89 2.50 -21.00
CA PRO A 526 -43.56 2.45 -22.29
C PRO A 526 -43.53 3.82 -22.98
N GLY A 527 -43.11 3.84 -24.25
CA GLY A 527 -43.11 5.04 -25.10
C GLY A 527 -41.84 5.92 -25.02
N VAL A 528 -40.89 5.59 -24.15
CA VAL A 528 -39.57 6.25 -24.14
C VAL A 528 -38.72 5.66 -25.28
N ARG A 529 -38.27 6.50 -26.22
CA ARG A 529 -37.32 6.05 -27.27
C ARG A 529 -35.99 5.72 -26.62
N HIS A 530 -35.49 4.51 -26.86
CA HIS A 530 -34.12 4.16 -26.52
C HIS A 530 -33.15 5.08 -27.24
N ASP A 531 -32.37 5.84 -26.47
CA ASP A 531 -31.20 6.53 -26.99
C ASP A 531 -30.08 5.50 -27.14
N GLU A 532 -29.95 4.92 -28.33
CA GLU A 532 -28.93 3.91 -28.62
C GLU A 532 -27.51 4.43 -28.43
N ALA A 533 -27.29 5.74 -28.63
CA ALA A 533 -25.97 6.35 -28.43
C ALA A 533 -25.62 6.37 -26.94
N ARG A 534 -26.58 6.70 -26.07
CA ARG A 534 -26.40 6.73 -24.61
C ARG A 534 -26.32 5.32 -23.99
N THR A 535 -27.03 4.34 -24.57
CA THR A 535 -27.10 2.96 -24.06
C THR A 535 -25.87 2.12 -24.42
N ARG A 536 -25.21 2.38 -25.57
CA ARG A 536 -23.96 1.70 -25.95
C ARG A 536 -22.71 2.27 -25.25
N ALA A 537 -22.83 3.45 -24.65
CA ALA A 537 -21.74 4.12 -23.93
C ALA A 537 -21.60 3.69 -22.46
N ILE A 538 -22.61 2.97 -21.93
CA ILE A 538 -22.65 2.39 -20.57
C ILE A 538 -22.36 0.89 -20.70
#